data_AF-A0A3Q1MBU9-F1
#
_entry.id   AF-A0A3Q1MBU9-F1
#
_cell.length_a   1.000
_cell.length_b   1.000
_cell.length_c   1.000
_cell.angle_alpha   90.00
_cell.angle_beta   90.00
_cell.angle_gamma   90.00
#
_symmetry.space_group_name_H-M   'P 1'
#
loop_
_entity.id
_entity.type
_entity.pdbx_description
1 polymer ?
#
loop_
_entity_poly.entity_id
_entity_poly.type
_entity_poly.pdbx_seq_one_letter_code
_entity_poly.pdbx_strand_id
1 'polypeptide(L)'
;MEKAREFQKNIYFCFIDYAKAFDCVDHNKLWKILKEMGIPDHLTCLLRNLYAGQVATVRTGHGTTDWFQIGKGVRQGCILSPCLFNLYAEYIMRNAGLEETQAGIKIFRRNVNNLRYADDTTLMAESEEEVKSLLMKVKEEREKVGVKLNIEKTKIIASGPITSWEIDGETVSDFIFLGSKITADGDFSHGIKRRLLLGRTVMTNLDSLFKSRDIILPTKVRLVKATVFPVVMYGCESWTVKKAERRRIDAFELWCWRRLLRVPWTARRSILKEVIIKFEIFKVDTKLFQRCRQLSALLWVMVPLVKHVS
;
A
#
# COMPACT_ATOMS: atom_id res chain seq x y z
N MET A 1 -7.65 1.18 -14.12
CA MET A 1 -8.91 1.94 -13.94
C MET A 1 -9.11 3.01 -15.02
N GLU A 2 -8.20 3.99 -15.18
CA GLU A 2 -8.40 5.08 -16.17
C GLU A 2 -8.63 4.56 -17.61
N LYS A 3 -7.78 3.63 -18.07
CA LYS A 3 -7.93 3.00 -19.39
C LYS A 3 -9.25 2.23 -19.52
N ALA A 4 -9.66 1.48 -18.50
CA ALA A 4 -10.93 0.76 -18.56
C ALA A 4 -12.12 1.73 -18.63
N ARG A 5 -12.06 2.86 -17.92
CA ARG A 5 -13.07 3.92 -18.05
C ARG A 5 -13.08 4.53 -19.46
N GLU A 6 -11.91 4.78 -20.05
CA GLU A 6 -11.78 5.27 -21.44
C GLU A 6 -12.42 4.32 -22.45
N PHE A 7 -12.24 3.00 -22.26
CA PHE A 7 -12.80 1.95 -23.12
C PHE A 7 -14.15 1.39 -22.63
N GLN A 8 -14.79 2.02 -21.64
CA GLN A 8 -16.05 1.57 -21.02
C GLN A 8 -16.07 0.10 -20.60
N LYS A 9 -14.92 -0.40 -20.12
CA LYS A 9 -14.78 -1.73 -19.55
C LYS A 9 -15.00 -1.69 -18.04
N ASN A 10 -15.64 -2.74 -17.54
CA ASN A 10 -15.74 -2.98 -16.11
C ASN A 10 -14.43 -3.56 -15.59
N ILE A 11 -14.10 -3.22 -14.35
CA ILE A 11 -13.03 -3.86 -13.59
C ILE A 11 -13.59 -4.24 -12.23
N TYR A 12 -13.20 -5.41 -11.77
CA TYR A 12 -13.49 -5.94 -10.45
C TYR A 12 -12.17 -6.17 -9.72
N PHE A 13 -12.10 -5.72 -8.47
CA PHE A 13 -10.98 -5.91 -7.55
C PHE A 13 -11.48 -6.65 -6.32
N CYS A 14 -10.77 -7.70 -5.90
CA CYS A 14 -10.96 -8.37 -4.62
C CYS A 14 -9.67 -8.23 -3.80
N PHE A 15 -9.72 -7.40 -2.77
CA PHE A 15 -8.65 -7.19 -1.82
C PHE A 15 -8.75 -8.24 -0.73
N ILE A 16 -7.78 -9.14 -0.68
CA ILE A 16 -7.70 -10.28 0.24
C ILE A 16 -6.83 -9.89 1.44
N ASP A 17 -7.35 -10.11 2.65
CA ASP A 17 -6.61 -9.99 3.90
C ASP A 17 -6.55 -11.36 4.59
N TYR A 18 -5.35 -11.82 4.90
CA TYR A 18 -5.15 -13.08 5.63
C TYR A 18 -5.25 -12.86 7.15
N ALA A 19 -6.14 -13.62 7.80
CA ALA A 19 -6.34 -13.52 9.23
C ALA A 19 -5.09 -13.97 9.99
N LYS A 20 -4.42 -13.02 10.65
CA LYS A 20 -3.18 -13.25 11.42
C LYS A 20 -2.11 -13.95 10.58
N ALA A 21 -1.83 -13.39 9.41
CA ALA A 21 -0.97 -13.97 8.38
C ALA A 21 0.35 -14.56 8.93
N PHE A 22 1.06 -13.81 9.77
CA PHE A 22 2.32 -14.25 10.37
C PHE A 22 2.14 -15.33 11.44
N ASP A 23 1.04 -15.32 12.20
CA ASP A 23 0.82 -16.23 13.33
C ASP A 23 0.18 -17.57 12.91
N CYS A 24 -0.35 -17.64 11.69
CA CYS A 24 -1.07 -18.81 11.17
C CYS A 24 -0.20 -19.77 10.34
N VAL A 25 1.08 -19.43 10.09
CA VAL A 25 1.98 -20.28 9.30
C VAL A 25 2.26 -21.60 10.04
N ASP A 26 1.74 -22.70 9.51
CA ASP A 26 2.01 -24.04 10.02
C ASP A 26 3.47 -24.43 9.71
N HIS A 27 4.25 -24.77 10.75
CA HIS A 27 5.67 -25.10 10.60
C HIS A 27 5.88 -26.38 9.78
N ASN A 28 5.07 -27.41 10.00
CA ASN A 28 5.19 -28.68 9.26
C ASN A 28 4.93 -28.48 7.77
N LYS A 29 3.96 -27.63 7.43
CA LYS A 29 3.69 -27.27 6.03
C LYS A 29 4.76 -26.36 5.46
N LEU A 30 5.25 -25.38 6.23
CA LEU A 30 6.34 -24.50 5.81
C LEU A 30 7.57 -25.31 5.38
N TRP A 31 7.98 -26.32 6.15
CA TRP A 31 9.16 -27.13 5.80
C TRP A 31 8.97 -27.96 4.52
N LYS A 32 7.75 -28.43 4.26
CA LYS A 32 7.42 -29.13 3.01
C LYS A 32 7.44 -28.17 1.82
N ILE A 33 6.81 -27.00 1.98
CA ILE A 33 6.79 -25.94 0.97
C ILE A 33 8.21 -25.51 0.60
N LEU A 34 9.09 -25.27 1.58
CA LEU A 34 10.47 -24.88 1.28
C LEU A 34 11.20 -25.93 0.42
N LYS A 35 11.03 -27.21 0.74
CA LYS A 35 11.61 -28.30 -0.07
C LYS A 35 11.04 -28.32 -1.49
N GLU A 36 9.73 -28.20 -1.64
CA GLU A 36 9.04 -28.19 -2.95
C GLU A 36 9.42 -26.96 -3.78
N MET A 37 9.70 -25.83 -3.14
CA MET A 37 10.23 -24.62 -3.79
C MET A 37 11.72 -24.71 -4.13
N GLY A 38 12.37 -25.87 -3.91
CA GLY A 38 13.76 -26.11 -4.26
C GLY A 38 14.79 -25.60 -3.25
N ILE A 39 14.38 -25.25 -2.04
CA ILE A 39 15.32 -24.84 -0.98
C ILE A 39 16.09 -26.08 -0.48
N PRO A 40 17.44 -26.06 -0.49
CA PRO A 40 18.26 -27.18 -0.06
C PRO A 40 17.92 -27.70 1.34
N ASP A 41 17.99 -29.03 1.49
CA ASP A 41 17.64 -29.72 2.75
C ASP A 41 18.44 -29.25 3.96
N HIS A 42 19.73 -28.94 3.79
CA HIS A 42 20.57 -28.46 4.87
C HIS A 42 20.10 -27.10 5.41
N LEU A 43 19.63 -26.19 4.54
CA LEU A 43 19.06 -24.91 4.94
C LEU A 43 17.70 -25.08 5.61
N THR A 44 16.84 -25.94 5.05
CA THR A 44 15.54 -26.27 5.65
C THR A 44 15.72 -26.91 7.04
N CYS A 45 16.75 -27.74 7.23
CA CYS A 45 17.10 -28.32 8.52
C CYS A 45 17.54 -27.24 9.53
N LEU A 46 18.39 -26.30 9.11
CA LEU A 46 18.81 -25.18 9.95
C LEU A 46 17.62 -24.32 10.39
N LEU A 47 16.71 -24.00 9.47
CA LEU A 47 15.48 -23.26 9.77
C LEU A 47 14.57 -24.04 10.72
N ARG A 48 14.41 -25.36 10.50
CA ARG A 48 13.61 -26.20 11.39
C ARG A 48 14.19 -26.23 12.81
N ASN A 49 15.51 -26.33 12.94
CA ASN A 49 16.18 -26.30 14.24
C ASN A 49 16.04 -24.94 14.91
N LEU A 50 16.05 -23.85 14.14
CA LEU A 50 15.74 -22.52 14.67
C LEU A 50 14.33 -22.51 15.28
N TYR A 51 13.33 -23.08 14.61
CA TYR A 51 11.94 -23.06 15.09
C TYR A 51 11.58 -24.17 16.11
N ALA A 52 12.45 -25.15 16.32
CA ALA A 52 12.19 -26.27 17.21
C ALA A 52 12.16 -25.85 18.69
N GLY A 53 11.24 -26.44 19.47
CA GLY A 53 11.20 -26.30 20.93
C GLY A 53 10.92 -24.89 21.43
N GLN A 54 10.39 -23.99 20.59
CA GLN A 54 10.12 -22.62 20.99
C GLN A 54 8.99 -22.54 22.01
N VAL A 55 9.23 -21.74 23.05
CA VAL A 55 8.23 -21.37 24.05
C VAL A 55 8.11 -19.85 24.12
N ALA A 56 6.91 -19.36 24.44
CA ALA A 56 6.63 -17.95 24.65
C ALA A 56 5.79 -17.75 25.91
N THR A 57 5.78 -16.52 26.41
CA THR A 57 4.88 -16.05 27.46
C THR A 57 4.44 -14.61 27.11
N VAL A 58 3.27 -14.20 27.56
CA VAL A 58 2.72 -12.85 27.32
C VAL A 58 2.87 -12.02 28.59
N ARG A 59 3.55 -10.88 28.48
CA ARG A 59 3.60 -9.89 29.56
C ARG A 59 2.40 -8.96 29.46
N THR A 60 1.56 -8.97 30.49
CA THR A 60 0.37 -8.11 30.62
C THR A 60 0.58 -7.08 31.74
N GLY A 61 -0.35 -6.12 31.89
CA GLY A 61 -0.34 -5.18 33.02
C GLY A 61 -0.55 -5.84 34.38
N HIS A 62 -1.06 -7.07 34.42
CA HIS A 62 -1.32 -7.85 35.64
C HIS A 62 -0.22 -8.89 35.94
N GLY A 63 0.85 -8.92 35.13
CA GLY A 63 1.94 -9.89 35.27
C GLY A 63 2.20 -10.69 33.99
N THR A 64 3.08 -11.68 34.11
CA THR A 64 3.50 -12.57 33.01
C THR A 64 2.66 -13.84 33.04
N THR A 65 2.15 -14.29 31.89
CA THR A 65 1.40 -15.55 31.80
C THR A 65 2.33 -16.76 31.96
N ASP A 66 1.76 -17.95 32.08
CA ASP A 66 2.55 -19.18 31.97
C ASP A 66 3.20 -19.32 30.59
N TRP A 67 4.28 -20.09 30.56
CA TRP A 67 4.96 -20.45 29.32
C TRP A 67 4.12 -21.43 28.51
N PHE A 68 4.03 -21.19 27.20
CA PHE A 68 3.36 -22.08 26.26
C PHE A 68 4.25 -22.36 25.05
N GLN A 69 4.06 -23.53 24.42
CA GLN A 69 4.79 -23.89 23.21
C GLN A 69 4.25 -23.15 21.98
N ILE A 70 5.17 -22.71 21.12
CA ILE A 70 4.84 -22.10 19.83
C ILE A 70 4.72 -23.21 18.79
N GLY A 71 3.48 -23.56 18.41
CA GLY A 71 3.22 -24.57 17.39
C GLY A 71 3.01 -24.03 15.97
N LYS A 72 2.90 -22.70 15.81
CA LYS A 72 2.64 -22.05 14.52
C LYS A 72 3.13 -20.60 14.52
N GLY A 73 3.29 -20.09 13.33
CA GLY A 73 3.64 -18.70 13.04
C GLY A 73 5.13 -18.48 12.83
N VAL A 74 5.45 -17.45 12.06
CA VAL A 74 6.80 -16.95 11.87
C VAL A 74 7.16 -15.95 12.98
N ARG A 75 8.45 -15.80 13.28
CA ARG A 75 8.93 -14.99 14.41
C ARG A 75 8.82 -13.50 14.08
N GLN A 76 7.84 -12.79 14.64
CA GLN A 76 7.73 -11.35 14.47
C GLN A 76 9.01 -10.65 14.97
N GLY A 77 9.58 -9.76 14.15
CA GLY A 77 10.87 -9.10 14.42
C GLY A 77 12.10 -9.86 13.90
N CYS A 78 11.97 -11.10 13.45
CA CYS A 78 13.05 -11.82 12.78
C CYS A 78 13.19 -11.39 11.31
N ILE A 79 14.43 -11.13 10.87
CA ILE A 79 14.76 -10.69 9.51
C ILE A 79 14.28 -11.68 8.44
N LEU A 80 14.29 -12.99 8.76
CA LEU A 80 13.88 -14.05 7.81
C LEU A 80 12.37 -14.24 7.73
N SER A 81 11.61 -13.81 8.73
CA SER A 81 10.17 -14.12 8.81
C SER A 81 9.34 -13.55 7.66
N PRO A 82 9.58 -12.31 7.18
CA PRO A 82 8.94 -11.81 5.96
C PRO A 82 9.24 -12.67 4.72
N CYS A 83 10.47 -13.15 4.56
CA CYS A 83 10.86 -14.00 3.43
C CYS A 83 10.16 -15.37 3.50
N LEU A 84 10.12 -16.00 4.68
CA LEU A 84 9.43 -17.26 4.89
C LEU A 84 7.94 -17.14 4.60
N PHE A 85 7.30 -16.05 5.06
CA PHE A 85 5.91 -15.78 4.76
C PHE A 85 5.67 -15.57 3.25
N ASN A 86 6.53 -14.80 2.58
CA ASN A 86 6.42 -14.59 1.14
C ASN A 86 6.53 -15.89 0.34
N LEU A 87 7.44 -16.79 0.70
CA LEU A 87 7.55 -18.12 0.08
C LEU A 87 6.26 -18.94 0.30
N TYR A 88 5.73 -18.88 1.52
CA TYR A 88 4.48 -19.56 1.87
C TYR A 88 3.29 -19.03 1.05
N ALA A 89 3.16 -17.71 0.90
CA ALA A 89 2.12 -17.09 0.10
C ALA A 89 2.33 -17.34 -1.40
N GLU A 90 3.57 -17.32 -1.89
CA GLU A 90 3.92 -17.63 -3.27
C GLU A 90 3.52 -19.06 -3.64
N TYR A 91 3.75 -20.03 -2.74
CA TYR A 91 3.32 -21.41 -2.93
C TYR A 91 1.80 -21.53 -3.15
N ILE A 92 0.99 -20.85 -2.35
CA ILE A 92 -0.48 -20.82 -2.52
C ILE A 92 -0.85 -20.28 -3.90
N MET A 93 -0.21 -19.18 -4.32
CA MET A 93 -0.55 -18.51 -5.58
C MET A 93 -0.12 -19.32 -6.82
N ARG A 94 1.02 -20.01 -6.76
CA ARG A 94 1.47 -20.93 -7.82
C ARG A 94 0.53 -22.10 -7.98
N ASN A 95 0.18 -22.76 -6.88
CA ASN A 95 -0.70 -23.91 -6.90
C ASN A 95 -2.14 -23.55 -7.28
N ALA A 96 -2.56 -22.30 -7.04
CA ALA A 96 -3.87 -21.83 -7.48
C ALA A 96 -3.98 -21.72 -9.01
N GLY A 97 -2.87 -21.89 -9.75
CA GLY A 97 -2.88 -21.92 -11.22
C GLY A 97 -3.37 -20.60 -11.82
N LEU A 98 -3.05 -19.48 -11.17
CA LEU A 98 -3.48 -18.16 -11.63
C LEU A 98 -2.73 -17.72 -12.89
N GLU A 99 -1.51 -18.20 -13.14
CA GLU A 99 -0.76 -17.80 -14.35
C GLU A 99 -1.31 -18.45 -15.63
N GLU A 100 -1.91 -19.63 -15.50
CA GLU A 100 -2.45 -20.41 -16.62
C GLU A 100 -3.86 -19.95 -17.03
N THR A 101 -4.49 -19.09 -16.22
CA THR A 101 -5.85 -18.62 -16.49
C THR A 101 -5.88 -17.49 -17.52
N GLN A 102 -6.93 -17.48 -18.34
CA GLN A 102 -7.24 -16.34 -19.20
C GLN A 102 -7.93 -15.19 -18.43
N ALA A 103 -8.39 -15.44 -17.20
CA ALA A 103 -9.01 -14.43 -16.35
C ALA A 103 -7.99 -13.38 -15.90
N GLY A 104 -8.41 -12.12 -15.86
CA GLY A 104 -7.58 -11.00 -15.44
C GLY A 104 -7.83 -9.73 -16.23
N ILE A 105 -7.14 -8.65 -15.87
CA ILE A 105 -7.15 -7.42 -16.66
C ILE A 105 -6.12 -7.53 -17.77
N LYS A 106 -6.53 -7.34 -19.01
CA LYS A 106 -5.60 -7.38 -20.15
C LYS A 106 -4.82 -6.08 -20.23
N ILE A 107 -3.54 -6.13 -19.85
CA ILE A 107 -2.62 -4.99 -19.96
C ILE A 107 -1.61 -5.32 -21.05
N PHE A 108 -1.68 -4.57 -22.16
CA PHE A 108 -0.97 -4.84 -23.41
C PHE A 108 -1.26 -6.24 -23.97
N ARG A 109 -0.38 -7.22 -23.70
CA ARG A 109 -0.47 -8.61 -24.19
C ARG A 109 -0.42 -9.65 -23.06
N ARG A 110 -0.50 -9.21 -21.81
CA ARG A 110 -0.49 -10.09 -20.63
C ARG A 110 -1.76 -9.86 -19.81
N ASN A 111 -2.27 -10.94 -19.25
CA ASN A 111 -3.34 -10.87 -18.27
C ASN A 111 -2.70 -10.64 -16.91
N VAL A 112 -3.15 -9.59 -16.22
CA VAL A 112 -2.75 -9.30 -14.85
C VAL A 112 -3.95 -9.58 -13.97
N ASN A 113 -3.88 -10.67 -13.21
CA ASN A 113 -4.98 -11.13 -12.35
C ASN A 113 -4.72 -10.97 -10.87
N ASN A 114 -3.47 -10.70 -10.46
CA ASN A 114 -3.13 -10.46 -9.07
C ASN A 114 -2.06 -9.37 -8.92
N LEU A 115 -2.14 -8.62 -7.81
CA LEU A 115 -1.11 -7.73 -7.29
C LEU A 115 -0.83 -8.13 -5.85
N ARG A 116 0.44 -8.22 -5.47
CA ARG A 116 0.84 -8.72 -4.15
C ARG A 116 1.88 -7.82 -3.53
N TYR A 117 1.67 -7.46 -2.27
CA TYR A 117 2.61 -6.68 -1.48
C TYR A 117 2.60 -7.21 -0.04
N ALA A 118 3.65 -7.95 0.34
CA ALA A 118 3.68 -8.68 1.61
C ALA A 118 2.42 -9.56 1.78
N ASP A 119 1.62 -9.33 2.80
CA ASP A 119 0.36 -10.02 3.08
C ASP A 119 -0.85 -9.49 2.28
N ASP A 120 -0.78 -8.26 1.77
CA ASP A 120 -1.83 -7.69 0.93
C ASP A 120 -1.83 -8.38 -0.45
N THR A 121 -2.93 -9.06 -0.78
CA THR A 121 -3.14 -9.66 -2.10
C THR A 121 -4.40 -9.08 -2.73
N THR A 122 -4.30 -8.62 -3.97
CA THR A 122 -5.44 -8.08 -4.72
C THR A 122 -5.65 -8.92 -5.97
N LEU A 123 -6.79 -9.60 -6.07
CA LEU A 123 -7.21 -10.25 -7.31
C LEU A 123 -7.99 -9.26 -8.18
N MET A 124 -7.86 -9.39 -9.49
CA MET A 124 -8.42 -8.43 -10.45
C MET A 124 -8.87 -9.12 -11.73
N ALA A 125 -10.02 -8.72 -12.28
CA ALA A 125 -10.48 -9.20 -13.57
C ALA A 125 -11.45 -8.24 -14.27
N GLU A 126 -11.84 -8.54 -15.51
CA GLU A 126 -12.78 -7.73 -16.29
C GLU A 126 -14.26 -8.12 -16.06
N SER A 127 -14.53 -9.28 -15.43
CA SER A 127 -15.87 -9.72 -15.04
C SER A 127 -15.98 -10.16 -13.57
N GLU A 128 -17.21 -10.16 -13.04
CA GLU A 128 -17.53 -10.62 -11.69
C GLU A 128 -17.20 -12.12 -11.55
N GLU A 129 -17.56 -12.92 -12.57
CA GLU A 129 -17.37 -14.37 -12.61
C GLU A 129 -15.88 -14.75 -12.61
N GLU A 130 -15.06 -13.97 -13.32
CA GLU A 130 -13.62 -14.18 -13.36
C GLU A 130 -12.99 -13.95 -11.99
N VAL A 131 -13.31 -12.83 -11.31
CA VAL A 131 -12.76 -12.58 -9.96
C VAL A 131 -13.23 -13.62 -8.96
N LYS A 132 -14.50 -14.06 -9.04
CA LYS A 132 -15.00 -15.17 -8.21
C LYS A 132 -14.24 -16.46 -8.45
N SER A 133 -13.98 -16.81 -9.71
CA SER A 133 -13.20 -17.99 -10.08
C SER A 133 -11.79 -17.93 -9.50
N LEU A 134 -11.11 -16.78 -9.63
CA LEU A 134 -9.78 -16.55 -9.05
C LEU A 134 -9.80 -16.68 -7.52
N LEU A 135 -10.79 -16.08 -6.85
CA LEU A 135 -10.92 -16.14 -5.40
C LEU A 135 -11.17 -17.57 -4.90
N MET A 136 -12.00 -18.34 -5.61
CA MET A 136 -12.28 -19.74 -5.27
C MET A 136 -11.03 -20.62 -5.39
N LYS A 137 -10.23 -20.44 -6.45
CA LYS A 137 -8.95 -21.15 -6.60
C LYS A 137 -7.99 -20.85 -5.45
N VAL A 138 -7.83 -19.58 -5.09
CA VAL A 138 -7.01 -19.17 -3.95
C VAL A 138 -7.56 -19.72 -2.63
N LYS A 139 -8.89 -19.77 -2.50
CA LYS A 139 -9.58 -20.32 -1.32
C LYS A 139 -9.30 -21.82 -1.14
N GLU A 140 -9.34 -22.59 -2.21
CA GLU A 140 -9.04 -24.02 -2.16
C GLU A 140 -7.59 -24.28 -1.71
N GLU A 141 -6.63 -23.58 -2.32
CA GLU A 141 -5.21 -23.78 -1.99
C GLU A 141 -4.81 -23.27 -0.61
N ARG A 142 -5.35 -22.11 -0.19
CA ARG A 142 -5.04 -21.58 1.15
C ARG A 142 -5.56 -22.50 2.25
N GLU A 143 -6.69 -23.19 2.03
CA GLU A 143 -7.27 -24.12 3.00
C GLU A 143 -6.40 -25.36 3.19
N LYS A 144 -5.80 -25.87 2.10
CA LYS A 144 -4.80 -26.96 2.14
C LYS A 144 -3.61 -26.58 3.03
N VAL A 145 -3.17 -25.33 2.97
CA VAL A 145 -2.08 -24.82 3.82
C VAL A 145 -2.54 -24.30 5.19
N GLY A 146 -3.84 -24.13 5.42
CA GLY A 146 -4.41 -23.76 6.72
C GLY A 146 -4.41 -22.26 7.02
N VAL A 147 -4.32 -21.43 5.97
CA VAL A 147 -4.43 -19.98 6.09
C VAL A 147 -5.89 -19.54 5.91
N LYS A 148 -6.38 -18.76 6.87
CA LYS A 148 -7.75 -18.24 6.89
C LYS A 148 -7.82 -16.82 6.32
N LEU A 149 -8.91 -16.48 5.64
CA LEU A 149 -9.21 -15.09 5.29
C LEU A 149 -9.85 -14.36 6.45
N ASN A 150 -9.56 -13.07 6.51
CA ASN A 150 -10.31 -12.14 7.30
C ASN A 150 -11.46 -11.60 6.44
N ILE A 151 -12.65 -12.18 6.59
CA ILE A 151 -13.82 -11.84 5.78
C ILE A 151 -14.18 -10.36 5.92
N GLU A 152 -14.09 -9.81 7.14
CA GLU A 152 -14.41 -8.40 7.41
C GLU A 152 -13.43 -7.44 6.72
N LYS A 153 -12.16 -7.81 6.60
CA LYS A 153 -11.16 -6.98 5.92
C LYS A 153 -11.03 -7.26 4.43
N THR A 154 -11.54 -8.40 3.97
CA THR A 154 -11.57 -8.74 2.54
C THR A 154 -12.64 -7.89 1.86
N LYS A 155 -12.24 -7.03 0.93
CA LYS A 155 -13.12 -6.05 0.29
C LYS A 155 -13.21 -6.25 -1.21
N ILE A 156 -14.38 -5.96 -1.78
CA ILE A 156 -14.61 -5.99 -3.21
C ILE A 156 -14.96 -4.59 -3.70
N ILE A 157 -14.27 -4.14 -4.74
CA ILE A 157 -14.59 -2.92 -5.47
C ILE A 157 -14.84 -3.29 -6.92
N ALA A 158 -15.95 -2.84 -7.47
CA ALA A 158 -16.27 -2.97 -8.88
C ALA A 158 -16.60 -1.61 -9.48
N SER A 159 -16.17 -1.38 -10.72
CA SER A 159 -16.66 -0.25 -11.52
C SER A 159 -17.97 -0.58 -12.27
N GLY A 160 -18.32 -1.87 -12.35
CA GLY A 160 -19.56 -2.38 -12.93
C GLY A 160 -20.55 -2.84 -11.86
N PRO A 161 -21.79 -3.21 -12.26
CA PRO A 161 -22.78 -3.76 -11.34
C PRO A 161 -22.29 -5.11 -10.78
N ILE A 162 -22.53 -5.32 -9.49
CA ILE A 162 -22.35 -6.61 -8.83
C ILE A 162 -23.74 -7.20 -8.64
N THR A 163 -24.01 -8.34 -9.27
CA THR A 163 -25.37 -8.91 -9.29
C THR A 163 -25.51 -10.15 -8.41
N SER A 164 -24.43 -10.87 -8.13
CA SER A 164 -24.50 -12.20 -7.49
C SER A 164 -23.35 -12.50 -6.52
N TRP A 165 -22.83 -11.49 -5.82
CA TRP A 165 -21.70 -11.69 -4.92
C TRP A 165 -22.10 -12.41 -3.62
N GLU A 166 -21.95 -13.73 -3.63
CA GLU A 166 -22.28 -14.61 -2.51
C GLU A 166 -21.03 -15.23 -1.85
N ILE A 167 -19.82 -14.75 -2.20
CA ILE A 167 -18.55 -15.29 -1.70
C ILE A 167 -17.99 -14.38 -0.60
N ASP A 168 -17.12 -14.94 0.26
CA ASP A 168 -16.35 -14.24 1.29
C ASP A 168 -15.89 -12.83 0.85
N GLY A 169 -16.23 -11.83 1.66
CA GLY A 169 -15.80 -10.44 1.50
C GLY A 169 -16.97 -9.47 1.36
N GLU A 170 -16.71 -8.20 1.65
CA GLU A 170 -17.72 -7.13 1.61
C GLU A 170 -17.55 -6.25 0.37
N THR A 171 -18.63 -6.04 -0.38
CA THR A 171 -18.68 -5.07 -1.48
C THR A 171 -18.72 -3.64 -0.94
N VAL A 172 -17.76 -2.82 -1.35
CA VAL A 172 -17.63 -1.43 -0.92
C VAL A 172 -17.45 -0.48 -2.11
N SER A 173 -17.85 0.78 -1.93
CA SER A 173 -17.67 1.82 -2.95
C SER A 173 -16.26 2.45 -2.93
N ASP A 174 -15.57 2.37 -1.79
CA ASP A 174 -14.20 2.82 -1.63
C ASP A 174 -13.42 2.02 -0.59
N PHE A 175 -12.09 1.96 -0.76
CA PHE A 175 -11.18 1.20 0.10
C PHE A 175 -9.81 1.88 0.16
N ILE A 176 -9.14 1.78 1.30
CA ILE A 176 -7.76 2.26 1.46
C ILE A 176 -6.82 1.08 1.26
N PHE A 177 -6.20 1.01 0.08
CA PHE A 177 -5.23 -0.02 -0.27
C PHE A 177 -3.81 0.57 -0.29
N LEU A 178 -2.88 -0.03 0.45
CA LEU A 178 -1.50 0.46 0.61
C LEU A 178 -1.41 1.97 0.92
N GLY A 179 -2.40 2.49 1.66
CA GLY A 179 -2.53 3.91 2.01
C GLY A 179 -3.16 4.80 0.92
N SER A 180 -3.41 4.31 -0.28
CA SER A 180 -4.08 5.02 -1.36
C SER A 180 -5.58 4.71 -1.36
N LYS A 181 -6.41 5.73 -1.55
CA LYS A 181 -7.87 5.55 -1.61
C LYS A 181 -8.25 5.14 -3.04
N ILE A 182 -8.80 3.94 -3.18
CA ILE A 182 -9.35 3.39 -4.41
C ILE A 182 -10.87 3.53 -4.33
N THR A 183 -11.50 4.01 -5.40
CA THR A 183 -12.95 4.19 -5.49
C THR A 183 -13.48 3.48 -6.73
N ALA A 184 -14.72 3.00 -6.66
CA ALA A 184 -15.40 2.32 -7.77
C ALA A 184 -15.46 3.15 -9.06
N ASP A 185 -15.60 4.47 -8.94
CA ASP A 185 -15.63 5.42 -10.07
C ASP A 185 -14.23 5.83 -10.60
N GLY A 186 -13.17 5.37 -9.93
CA GLY A 186 -11.78 5.69 -10.24
C GLY A 186 -11.40 7.16 -10.00
N ASP A 187 -12.15 7.92 -9.20
CA ASP A 187 -11.86 9.33 -8.91
C ASP A 187 -10.81 9.50 -7.79
N PHE A 188 -9.61 9.93 -8.19
CA PHE A 188 -8.51 10.22 -7.26
C PHE A 188 -8.72 11.47 -6.40
N SER A 189 -9.74 12.31 -6.68
CA SER A 189 -9.94 13.58 -5.96
C SER A 189 -10.10 13.38 -4.46
N HIS A 190 -10.78 12.31 -4.03
CA HIS A 190 -10.97 11.98 -2.62
C HIS A 190 -9.66 11.54 -1.95
N GLY A 191 -8.83 10.75 -2.64
CA GLY A 191 -7.51 10.34 -2.18
C GLY A 191 -6.56 11.54 -2.00
N ILE A 192 -6.53 12.46 -2.97
CA ILE A 192 -5.73 13.69 -2.89
C ILE A 192 -6.17 14.55 -1.71
N LYS A 193 -7.48 14.79 -1.56
CA LYS A 193 -8.02 15.56 -0.41
C LYS A 193 -7.60 14.95 0.93
N ARG A 194 -7.72 13.62 1.07
CA ARG A 194 -7.30 12.90 2.28
C ARG A 194 -5.81 13.13 2.59
N ARG A 195 -4.94 13.04 1.58
CA ARG A 195 -3.49 13.25 1.73
C ARG A 195 -3.15 14.69 2.13
N LEU A 196 -3.84 15.68 1.55
CA LEU A 196 -3.71 17.08 1.95
C LEU A 196 -4.17 17.31 3.40
N LEU A 197 -5.24 16.65 3.85
CA LEU A 197 -5.70 16.71 5.24
C LEU A 197 -4.67 16.10 6.21
N LEU A 198 -4.11 14.93 5.89
CA LEU A 198 -3.03 14.34 6.68
C LEU A 198 -1.81 15.27 6.77
N GLY A 199 -1.42 15.87 5.64
CA GLY A 199 -0.35 16.88 5.61
C GLY A 199 -0.67 18.10 6.49
N ARG A 200 -1.93 18.56 6.53
CA ARG A 200 -2.36 19.64 7.43
C ARG A 200 -2.22 19.25 8.90
N THR A 201 -2.58 18.02 9.26
CA THR A 201 -2.43 17.50 10.63
C THR A 201 -0.96 17.53 11.05
N VAL A 202 -0.05 17.00 10.21
CA VAL A 202 1.40 17.03 10.50
C VAL A 202 1.91 18.46 10.63
N MET A 203 1.53 19.35 9.71
CA MET A 203 1.93 20.76 9.77
C MET A 203 1.44 21.45 11.06
N THR A 204 0.24 21.11 11.54
CA THR A 204 -0.35 21.68 12.75
C THR A 204 0.30 21.11 14.02
N ASN A 205 0.68 19.84 14.02
CA ASN A 205 1.39 19.23 15.16
C ASN A 205 2.80 19.82 15.36
N LEU A 206 3.40 20.38 14.31
CA LEU A 206 4.72 21.02 14.35
C LEU A 206 4.65 22.54 14.64
N ASP A 207 3.47 23.08 14.98
CA ASP A 207 3.24 24.51 15.11
C ASP A 207 4.11 25.19 16.18
N SER A 208 4.36 24.50 17.30
CA SER A 208 5.24 24.98 18.37
C SER A 208 6.68 25.17 17.88
N LEU A 209 7.21 24.19 17.11
CA LEU A 209 8.54 24.25 16.53
C LEU A 209 8.66 25.38 15.51
N PHE A 210 7.64 25.56 14.67
CA PHE A 210 7.63 26.68 13.72
C PHE A 210 7.54 28.04 14.41
N LYS A 211 6.99 28.08 15.63
CA LYS A 211 6.89 29.29 16.43
C LYS A 211 8.13 29.62 17.29
N SER A 212 8.97 28.64 17.61
CA SER A 212 10.21 28.86 18.36
C SER A 212 11.14 29.85 17.63
N ARG A 213 11.79 30.74 18.39
CA ARG A 213 12.80 31.67 17.86
C ARG A 213 14.19 31.04 17.77
N ASP A 214 14.40 29.93 18.47
CA ASP A 214 15.69 29.23 18.57
C ASP A 214 16.01 28.43 17.30
N ILE A 215 14.98 28.12 16.51
CA ILE A 215 15.12 27.37 15.25
C ILE A 215 15.18 28.35 14.08
N ILE A 216 16.31 28.36 13.38
CA ILE A 216 16.50 29.16 12.17
C ILE A 216 15.56 28.72 11.03
N LEU A 217 15.13 29.67 10.20
CA LEU A 217 14.17 29.41 9.11
C LEU A 217 14.60 28.29 8.14
N PRO A 218 15.87 28.17 7.69
CA PRO A 218 16.28 27.09 6.80
C PRO A 218 16.05 25.69 7.40
N THR A 219 16.23 25.53 8.71
CA THR A 219 15.95 24.28 9.42
C THR A 219 14.45 23.99 9.45
N LYS A 220 13.61 25.00 9.67
CA LYS A 220 12.15 24.82 9.61
C LYS A 220 11.66 24.47 8.21
N VAL A 221 12.24 25.06 7.17
CA VAL A 221 11.95 24.71 5.77
C VAL A 221 12.31 23.25 5.50
N ARG A 222 13.48 22.80 5.97
CA ARG A 222 13.90 21.38 5.88
C ARG A 222 12.91 20.46 6.60
N LEU A 223 12.45 20.84 7.80
CA LEU A 223 11.42 20.07 8.52
C LEU A 223 10.15 19.90 7.69
N VAL A 224 9.58 20.98 7.13
CA VAL A 224 8.38 20.90 6.28
C VAL A 224 8.62 19.96 5.09
N LYS A 225 9.76 20.10 4.40
CA LYS A 225 10.09 19.26 3.24
C LYS A 225 10.31 17.79 3.62
N ALA A 226 10.77 17.49 4.83
CA ALA A 226 11.10 16.14 5.28
C ALA A 226 9.94 15.42 5.98
N THR A 227 8.97 16.14 6.56
CA THR A 227 7.89 15.53 7.36
C THR A 227 6.50 15.75 6.76
N VAL A 228 6.21 16.93 6.21
CA VAL A 228 4.88 17.26 5.68
C VAL A 228 4.75 16.80 4.24
N PHE A 229 5.72 17.14 3.39
CA PHE A 229 5.62 16.85 1.96
C PHE A 229 5.61 15.36 1.63
N PRO A 230 6.39 14.47 2.27
CA PRO A 230 6.31 13.03 2.00
C PRO A 230 4.93 12.45 2.30
N VAL A 231 4.26 12.90 3.37
CA VAL A 231 2.90 12.46 3.73
C VAL A 231 1.89 12.82 2.65
N VAL A 232 2.04 14.01 2.07
CA VAL A 232 1.17 14.51 1.00
C VAL A 232 1.48 13.83 -0.33
N MET A 233 2.76 13.65 -0.67
CA MET A 233 3.19 13.08 -1.95
C MET A 233 3.07 11.56 -2.04
N TYR A 234 2.83 10.87 -0.92
CA TYR A 234 2.68 9.42 -0.95
C TYR A 234 1.52 9.00 -1.88
N GLY A 235 1.83 8.14 -2.86
CA GLY A 235 0.88 7.64 -3.85
C GLY A 235 0.62 8.61 -5.01
N CYS A 236 1.32 9.74 -5.11
CA CYS A 236 1.07 10.74 -6.14
C CYS A 236 1.45 10.29 -7.56
N GLU A 237 2.32 9.28 -7.66
CA GLU A 237 2.69 8.60 -8.89
C GLU A 237 1.49 7.93 -9.58
N SER A 238 0.45 7.58 -8.83
CA SER A 238 -0.76 6.94 -9.36
C SER A 238 -1.91 7.93 -9.60
N TRP A 239 -1.72 9.23 -9.36
CA TRP A 239 -2.82 10.20 -9.43
C TRP A 239 -3.04 10.76 -10.83
N THR A 240 -4.27 10.66 -11.32
CA THR A 240 -4.74 11.46 -12.46
C THR A 240 -5.10 12.88 -11.99
N VAL A 241 -4.14 13.81 -12.03
CA VAL A 241 -4.32 15.17 -11.47
C VAL A 241 -5.01 16.11 -12.46
N LYS A 242 -6.29 16.43 -12.20
CA LYS A 242 -7.07 17.43 -12.95
C LYS A 242 -6.69 18.87 -12.55
N LYS A 243 -7.16 19.86 -13.31
CA LYS A 243 -6.89 21.29 -13.06
C LYS A 243 -7.35 21.75 -11.67
N ALA A 244 -8.49 21.26 -11.19
CA ALA A 244 -9.00 21.54 -9.84
C ALA A 244 -8.07 20.99 -8.75
N GLU A 245 -7.53 19.78 -8.96
CA GLU A 245 -6.71 19.07 -7.98
C GLU A 245 -5.34 19.73 -7.88
N ARG A 246 -4.79 20.15 -9.02
CA ARG A 246 -3.60 20.99 -9.06
C ARG A 246 -3.78 22.29 -8.27
N ARG A 247 -4.91 22.99 -8.44
CA ARG A 247 -5.20 24.22 -7.67
C ARG A 247 -5.24 23.95 -6.16
N ARG A 248 -5.77 22.79 -5.75
CA ARG A 248 -5.80 22.37 -4.33
C ARG A 248 -4.41 22.10 -3.78
N ILE A 249 -3.56 21.39 -4.53
CA ILE A 249 -2.16 21.11 -4.14
C ILE A 249 -1.37 22.43 -4.03
N ASP A 250 -1.49 23.30 -5.03
CA ASP A 250 -0.86 24.64 -5.01
C ASP A 250 -1.34 25.47 -3.81
N ALA A 251 -2.63 25.42 -3.49
CA ALA A 251 -3.21 26.13 -2.35
C ALA A 251 -2.69 25.58 -1.00
N PHE A 252 -2.54 24.27 -0.87
CA PHE A 252 -1.96 23.64 0.31
C PHE A 252 -0.49 24.01 0.50
N GLU A 253 0.31 23.97 -0.56
CA GLU A 253 1.72 24.37 -0.50
C GLU A 253 1.85 25.83 -0.04
N LEU A 254 1.06 26.73 -0.62
CA LEU A 254 1.03 28.14 -0.19
C LEU A 254 0.57 28.31 1.26
N TRP A 255 -0.38 27.50 1.71
CA TRP A 255 -0.84 27.51 3.09
C TRP A 255 0.29 27.10 4.05
N CYS A 256 1.07 26.07 3.71
CA CYS A 256 2.23 25.66 4.51
C CYS A 256 3.26 26.79 4.63
N TRP A 257 3.62 27.41 3.51
CA TRP A 257 4.60 28.50 3.51
C TRP A 257 4.12 29.74 4.24
N ARG A 258 2.85 30.14 4.08
CA ARG A 258 2.27 31.23 4.85
C ARG A 258 2.32 30.97 6.35
N ARG A 259 1.97 29.76 6.77
CA ARG A 259 2.01 29.37 8.18
C ARG A 259 3.42 29.43 8.74
N LEU A 260 4.39 28.87 8.01
CA LEU A 260 5.80 28.88 8.41
C LEU A 260 6.37 30.31 8.53
N LEU A 261 6.06 31.16 7.55
CA LEU A 261 6.54 32.54 7.47
C LEU A 261 5.69 33.54 8.26
N ARG A 262 4.60 33.07 8.90
CA ARG A 262 3.61 33.89 9.62
C ARG A 262 3.00 35.00 8.77
N VAL A 263 2.80 34.74 7.49
CA VAL A 263 2.18 35.67 6.55
C VAL A 263 0.65 35.51 6.60
N PRO A 264 -0.12 36.57 6.87
CA PRO A 264 -1.58 36.52 6.87
C PRO A 264 -2.16 36.03 5.54
N TRP A 265 -3.33 35.39 5.58
CA TRP A 265 -3.97 34.86 4.37
C TRP A 265 -4.39 35.98 3.39
N THR A 266 -4.68 37.18 3.90
CA THR A 266 -5.04 38.39 3.15
C THR A 266 -3.88 38.99 2.37
N ALA A 267 -2.63 38.62 2.69
CA ALA A 267 -1.47 39.13 1.98
C ALA A 267 -1.43 38.64 0.52
N ARG A 268 -1.12 39.57 -0.40
CA ARG A 268 -1.05 39.29 -1.84
C ARG A 268 -0.06 38.16 -2.14
N ARG A 269 -0.39 37.34 -3.13
CA ARG A 269 0.44 36.19 -3.54
C ARG A 269 1.82 36.62 -4.07
N SER A 270 1.97 37.83 -4.60
CA SER A 270 3.25 38.41 -5.02
C SER A 270 4.21 38.57 -3.85
N ILE A 271 3.75 39.14 -2.73
CA ILE A 271 4.53 39.35 -1.51
C ILE A 271 5.08 38.01 -0.99
N LEU A 272 4.23 36.98 -0.95
CA LEU A 272 4.67 35.66 -0.53
C LEU A 272 5.72 35.07 -1.50
N LYS A 273 5.55 35.24 -2.82
CA LYS A 273 6.56 34.78 -3.79
C LYS A 273 7.91 35.47 -3.60
N GLU A 274 7.91 36.79 -3.40
CA GLU A 274 9.12 37.57 -3.12
C GLU A 274 9.80 37.09 -1.85
N VAL A 275 9.05 36.85 -0.77
CA VAL A 275 9.59 36.32 0.49
C VAL A 275 10.17 34.91 0.29
N ILE A 276 9.46 34.02 -0.42
CA ILE A 276 9.95 32.65 -0.66
C ILE A 276 11.22 32.66 -1.55
N ILE A 277 11.30 33.57 -2.53
CA ILE A 277 12.50 33.78 -3.36
C ILE A 277 13.65 34.34 -2.52
N LYS A 278 13.38 35.36 -1.70
CA LYS A 278 14.37 36.03 -0.83
C LYS A 278 15.01 35.09 0.19
N PHE A 279 14.25 34.10 0.68
CA PHE A 279 14.74 33.09 1.62
C PHE A 279 15.28 31.82 0.96
N GLU A 280 15.47 31.82 -0.37
CA GLU A 280 16.04 30.70 -1.14
C GLU A 280 15.32 29.37 -0.93
N ILE A 281 14.07 29.39 -0.47
CA ILE A 281 13.26 28.18 -0.23
C ILE A 281 13.09 27.37 -1.53
N PHE A 282 13.16 28.06 -2.67
CA PHE A 282 13.12 27.53 -4.03
C PHE A 282 14.48 27.33 -4.71
N LYS A 283 15.64 27.56 -4.06
CA LYS A 283 16.93 27.48 -4.78
C LYS A 283 17.29 26.09 -5.30
N VAL A 284 16.64 25.03 -4.82
CA VAL A 284 16.69 23.70 -5.46
C VAL A 284 15.32 23.02 -5.31
N ASP A 285 14.81 22.51 -6.43
CA ASP A 285 13.63 21.64 -6.61
C ASP A 285 12.23 22.22 -6.37
N THR A 286 11.65 22.63 -7.51
CA THR A 286 10.31 22.30 -8.02
C THR A 286 9.14 22.35 -7.03
N LYS A 287 8.11 23.14 -7.37
CA LYS A 287 6.81 23.19 -6.67
C LYS A 287 6.34 21.80 -6.27
N LEU A 288 5.59 21.67 -5.18
CA LEU A 288 5.07 20.38 -4.70
C LEU A 288 4.39 19.59 -5.83
N PHE A 289 3.62 20.29 -6.67
CA PHE A 289 3.01 19.70 -7.87
C PHE A 289 4.02 19.21 -8.93
N GLN A 290 5.10 19.94 -9.17
CA GLN A 290 6.15 19.52 -10.10
C GLN A 290 6.87 18.26 -9.59
N ARG A 291 7.07 18.12 -8.27
CA ARG A 291 7.61 16.89 -7.66
C ARG A 291 6.65 15.71 -7.83
N CYS A 292 5.36 15.91 -7.59
CA CYS A 292 4.36 14.89 -7.89
C CYS A 292 4.40 14.47 -9.36
N ARG A 293 4.58 15.44 -10.27
CA ARG A 293 4.70 15.16 -11.70
C ARG A 293 5.96 14.37 -12.04
N GLN A 294 7.12 14.73 -11.47
CA GLN A 294 8.38 14.00 -11.66
C GLN A 294 8.25 12.54 -11.20
N LEU A 295 7.64 12.29 -10.03
CA LEU A 295 7.39 10.93 -9.53
C LEU A 295 6.43 10.14 -10.42
N SER A 296 5.35 10.77 -10.90
CA SER A 296 4.46 10.13 -11.88
C SER A 296 5.17 9.79 -13.20
N ALA A 297 6.03 10.69 -13.70
CA ALA A 297 6.77 10.47 -14.95
C ALA A 297 7.79 9.33 -14.83
N LEU A 298 8.42 9.15 -13.67
CA LEU A 298 9.30 8.02 -13.40
C LEU A 298 8.55 6.68 -13.50
N LEU A 299 7.29 6.61 -13.05
CA LEU A 299 6.46 5.42 -13.22
C LEU A 299 6.26 5.08 -14.71
N TRP A 300 5.97 6.08 -15.56
CA TRP A 300 5.80 5.89 -17.01
C TRP A 300 7.09 5.48 -17.73
N VAL A 301 8.25 5.91 -17.24
CA VAL A 301 9.57 5.49 -17.74
C VAL A 301 9.97 4.11 -17.21
N MET A 302 9.45 3.68 -16.06
CA MET A 302 9.71 2.37 -15.46
C MET A 302 8.72 1.25 -15.85
N VAL A 303 7.54 1.58 -16.37
CA VAL A 303 6.59 0.58 -16.91
C VAL A 303 7.22 -0.30 -18.02
N PRO A 304 8.13 0.19 -18.88
CA PRO A 304 8.91 -0.67 -19.78
C PRO A 304 10.02 -1.51 -19.10
N LEU A 305 10.44 -1.18 -17.88
CA LEU A 305 11.58 -1.80 -17.17
C LEU A 305 11.22 -2.98 -16.27
N VAL A 306 9.93 -3.30 -16.08
CA VAL A 306 9.47 -4.60 -15.52
C VAL A 306 9.73 -5.76 -16.50
N LYS A 307 10.48 -5.53 -17.60
CA LYS A 307 10.86 -6.56 -18.57
C LYS A 307 11.97 -7.51 -18.11
N HIS A 308 12.70 -7.21 -17.03
CA HIS A 308 13.79 -8.08 -16.56
C HIS A 308 14.04 -7.98 -15.05
N VAL A 309 13.18 -8.55 -14.21
CA VAL A 309 13.61 -9.22 -12.98
C VAL A 309 12.59 -10.31 -12.64
N SER A 310 13.09 -11.56 -12.71
CA SER A 310 12.54 -12.86 -12.25
C SER A 310 11.15 -13.26 -12.76
#